data_AF-A0A5S5AX97-F1
#
_entry.id   AF-A0A5S5AX97-F1
#
_cell.length_a   1.000
_cell.length_b   1.000
_cell.length_c   1.000
_cell.angle_alpha   90.00
_cell.angle_beta   90.00
_cell.angle_gamma   90.00
#
_symmetry.space_group_name_H-M   'P 1'
#
loop_
_entity.id
_entity.type
_entity.pdbx_description
1 polymer ?
#
loop_
_entity_poly.entity_id
_entity_poly.type
_entity_poly.pdbx_seq_one_letter_code
_entity_poly.pdbx_strand_id
1 'polypeptide(L)' 'MKVAVTSTGSDLDSILDERFGRCKYFIFIDPETKEFEAVENECMSGAHGTGVQVAQFIIDNGISALITGNVGQQIRP' A
#
# COMPACT_ATOMS: atom_id res chain seq x y z
N MET A 1 15.05 4.89 -3.63
CA MET A 1 14.26 4.93 -2.35
C MET A 1 12.83 4.53 -2.68
N LYS A 2 12.27 3.44 -2.15
CA LYS A 2 10.95 2.99 -2.63
C LYS A 2 9.77 3.60 -1.87
N VAL A 3 8.72 3.96 -2.60
CA VAL A 3 7.46 4.52 -2.07
C VAL A 3 6.31 3.59 -2.46
N ALA A 4 5.44 3.25 -1.52
CA ALA A 4 4.20 2.54 -1.80
C ALA A 4 3.03 3.51 -1.88
N VAL A 5 2.12 3.28 -2.83
CA VAL A 5 0.88 4.05 -3.00
C VAL A 5 -0.31 3.09 -3.01
N THR A 6 -1.36 3.36 -2.25
CA THR A 6 -2.58 2.54 -2.30
C THR A 6 -3.39 2.85 -3.55
N SER A 7 -3.83 1.81 -4.25
CA SER A 7 -4.52 1.95 -5.53
C SER A 7 -5.72 1.01 -5.65
N THR A 8 -6.72 1.47 -6.40
CA THR A 8 -7.88 0.68 -6.79
C THR A 8 -7.62 -0.21 -8.01
N GLY A 9 -6.49 -0.02 -8.70
CA GLY A 9 -6.07 -0.78 -9.88
C GLY A 9 -4.55 -0.95 -9.98
N SER A 10 -4.10 -1.65 -11.03
CA SER A 10 -2.70 -2.06 -11.24
C SER A 10 -1.84 -1.04 -12.00
N ASP A 11 -2.38 0.13 -12.31
CA ASP A 11 -1.73 1.12 -13.16
C ASP A 11 -1.55 2.45 -12.43
N LEU A 12 -0.56 3.25 -12.84
CA LEU A 12 -0.30 4.58 -12.26
C LEU A 12 -1.44 5.57 -12.45
N ASP A 13 -2.27 5.38 -13.47
CA ASP A 13 -3.47 6.19 -13.74
C ASP A 13 -4.69 5.75 -12.91
N SER A 14 -4.55 4.67 -12.12
CA SER A 14 -5.62 4.18 -11.26
C SER A 14 -5.89 5.13 -10.10
N ILE A 15 -7.14 5.14 -9.65
CA ILE A 15 -7.56 6.01 -8.54
C ILE A 15 -6.93 5.50 -7.24
N LEU A 16 -6.42 6.42 -6.43
CA LEU A 16 -5.92 6.15 -5.09
C LEU A 16 -7.01 5.50 -4.23
N ASP A 17 -6.72 4.36 -3.60
CA ASP A 17 -7.67 3.72 -2.69
C ASP A 17 -7.53 4.37 -1.30
N GLU A 18 -8.64 4.86 -0.77
CA GLU A 18 -8.68 5.50 0.55
C GLU A 18 -8.51 4.50 1.70
N ARG A 19 -8.63 3.19 1.47
CA ARG A 19 -8.62 2.21 2.55
C ARG A 19 -7.24 1.57 2.65
N PHE A 20 -6.40 2.02 3.57
CA PHE A 20 -5.04 1.47 3.71
C PHE A 20 -5.01 -0.07 3.87
N GLY A 21 -5.69 -0.61 4.88
CA GLY A 21 -5.64 -2.04 5.17
C GLY A 21 -6.43 -2.92 4.17
N ARG A 22 -7.25 -2.32 3.31
CA ARG A 22 -8.16 -3.05 2.40
C ARG A 22 -8.13 -2.52 0.98
N CYS A 23 -7.04 -1.83 0.60
CA CYS A 23 -6.85 -1.39 -0.77
C CYS A 23 -6.67 -2.61 -1.66
N LYS A 24 -7.04 -2.51 -2.93
CA LYS A 24 -6.88 -3.62 -3.87
C LYS A 24 -5.43 -3.87 -4.24
N TYR A 25 -4.69 -2.79 -4.51
CA TYR A 25 -3.31 -2.86 -4.97
C TYR A 25 -2.43 -1.88 -4.20
N PHE A 26 -1.15 -2.23 -4.10
CA PHE A 26 -0.06 -1.31 -3.78
C PHE A 26 0.77 -1.07 -5.03
N ILE A 27 0.95 0.18 -5.40
CA ILE A 27 1.87 0.59 -6.45
C ILE A 27 3.19 0.96 -5.76
N PHE A 28 4.22 0.15 -5.94
CA PHE A 28 5.58 0.45 -5.48
C PHE A 28 6.31 1.23 -6.57
N ILE A 29 6.82 2.41 -6.24
CA ILE A 29 7.52 3.30 -7.18
C ILE A 29 8.91 3.58 -6.63
N ASP A 30 9.90 3.52 -7.52
CA ASP A 30 11.19 4.15 -7.28
C ASP A 30 11.23 5.52 -7.98
N PRO A 31 11.23 6.65 -7.25
CA PRO A 31 11.28 7.97 -7.83
C PRO A 31 12.62 8.28 -8.52
N GLU A 32 13.68 7.50 -8.26
CA GLU A 32 14.99 7.67 -8.89
C GLU A 32 15.01 7.04 -10.28
N THR A 33 14.48 5.82 -10.44
CA THR A 33 14.46 5.11 -11.74
C THR A 33 13.16 5.34 -12.53
N LYS A 34 12.10 5.82 -11.86
CA LYS A 34 10.72 5.91 -12.36
C LYS A 34 10.09 4.55 -12.67
N GLU A 35 10.69 3.47 -12.20
CA GLU A 35 10.09 2.14 -12.30
C GLU A 35 8.97 2.00 -11.27
N PHE A 36 7.92 1.29 -11.66
CA PHE A 36 6.83 0.97 -10.78
C PHE A 36 6.43 -0.51 -10.90
N GLU A 37 5.90 -1.04 -9.81
CA GLU A 37 5.38 -2.40 -9.72
C GLU A 37 4.03 -2.35 -9.01
N ALA A 38 3.03 -3.00 -9.60
CA ALA A 38 1.72 -3.14 -8.98
C ALA A 38 1.60 -4.50 -8.30
N VAL A 39 1.33 -4.49 -6.99
CA VAL A 39 1.22 -5.69 -6.18
C VAL A 39 -0.19 -5.77 -5.58
N GLU A 40 -0.85 -6.92 -5.74
CA GLU A 40 -2.17 -7.13 -5.17
C GLU A 40 -2.08 -7.29 -3.65
N ASN A 41 -3.05 -6.71 -2.92
CA ASN A 41 -3.09 -6.79 -1.48
C ASN A 41 -3.74 -8.11 -1.02
N GLU A 42 -2.91 -9.12 -0.79
CA GLU A 42 -3.37 -10.42 -0.27
C GLU A 42 -3.96 -10.31 1.15
N CYS A 43 -3.58 -9.29 1.92
CA CYS A 43 -4.09 -9.09 3.26
C CYS A 43 -5.56 -8.65 3.29
N MET A 44 -6.16 -8.20 2.18
CA MET A 44 -7.53 -7.68 2.13
C MET A 44 -8.59 -8.56 2.83
N SER A 45 -8.43 -9.87 2.76
CA SER A 45 -9.38 -10.86 3.27
C SER A 45 -9.31 -11.06 4.80
N GLY A 46 -8.34 -10.46 5.48
CA GLY A 46 -8.18 -10.59 6.93
C GLY A 46 -9.35 -9.97 7.72
N ALA A 47 -9.99 -10.76 8.58
CA ALA A 47 -11.12 -10.30 9.41
C ALA A 47 -10.72 -9.22 10.44
N HIS A 48 -9.50 -9.32 11.00
CA HIS A 48 -8.96 -8.40 12.00
C HIS A 48 -7.46 -8.15 11.77
N GLY A 49 -6.95 -7.00 12.21
CA GLY A 49 -5.51 -6.69 12.15
C GLY A 49 -4.95 -6.50 10.74
N THR A 50 -5.82 -6.28 9.75
CA THR A 50 -5.42 -6.14 8.34
C THR A 50 -4.41 -5.02 8.13
N GLY A 51 -4.58 -3.94 8.87
CA GLY A 51 -3.65 -2.81 8.85
C GLY A 51 -2.23 -3.14 9.29
N VAL A 52 -2.08 -3.95 10.34
CA VAL A 52 -0.76 -4.35 10.84
C VAL A 52 -0.08 -5.30 9.85
N GLN A 53 -0.83 -6.24 9.29
CA GLN A 53 -0.32 -7.15 8.26
C GLN A 53 0.16 -6.40 7.02
N VAL A 54 -0.62 -5.43 6.54
CA VAL A 54 -0.21 -4.56 5.43
C VAL A 54 1.02 -3.74 5.78
N ALA A 55 1.09 -3.16 6.98
CA ALA A 55 2.27 -2.40 7.40
C ALA A 55 3.53 -3.27 7.39
N GLN A 56 3.43 -4.51 7.90
CA GLN A 56 4.54 -5.46 7.86
C GLN A 56 4.93 -5.82 6.42
N PHE A 57 3.93 -6.09 5.56
CA PHE A 57 4.15 -6.37 4.14
C PHE A 57 4.91 -5.24 3.43
N ILE A 58 4.57 -3.98 3.71
CA ILE A 58 5.26 -2.81 3.15
C ILE A 58 6.72 -2.73 3.64
N ILE A 59 6.96 -2.98 4.93
CA ILE A 59 8.31 -2.99 5.53
C ILE A 59 9.16 -4.11 4.92
N ASP A 60 8.59 -5.31 4.76
CA ASP A 60 9.28 -6.48 4.21
C ASP A 60 9.69 -6.26 2.73
N ASN A 61 8.94 -5.44 2.00
CA ASN A 61 9.26 -5.02 0.63
C ASN A 61 10.29 -3.87 0.55
N GLY A 62 10.85 -3.43 1.69
CA GLY A 62 11.88 -2.38 1.74
C GLY A 62 11.35 -1.00 1.37
N ILE A 63 10.05 -0.77 1.50
CA ILE A 63 9.42 0.51 1.22
C ILE A 63 9.75 1.49 2.34
N SER A 64 10.18 2.70 1.99
CA SER A 64 10.59 3.74 2.93
C SER A 64 9.47 4.73 3.26
N ALA A 65 8.49 4.87 2.37
CA ALA A 65 7.36 5.78 2.55
C ALA A 65 6.07 5.20 1.96
N LEU A 66 4.94 5.55 2.56
CA LEU A 66 3.61 5.13 2.13
C LEU A 66 2.73 6.35 1.89
N ILE A 67 2.07 6.38 0.73
CA ILE A 67 1.05 7.35 0.37
C ILE A 67 -0.28 6.62 0.31
N THR A 68 -1.20 7.00 1.18
CA THR A 68 -2.53 6.40 1.25
C THR A 68 -3.54 7.44 1.69
N GLY A 69 -4.84 7.15 1.52
CA GLY A 69 -5.89 8.04 1.99
C GLY A 69 -6.07 7.92 3.49
N ASN A 70 -6.95 7.01 3.90
CA ASN A 70 -7.39 6.86 5.27
C ASN A 70 -6.70 5.66 5.94
N VAL A 71 -5.88 5.98 6.95
CA VAL A 71 -5.27 5.01 7.85
C VAL A 71 -6.18 4.86 9.07
N GLY A 72 -6.70 3.66 9.30
CA GLY A 72 -7.57 3.38 10.44
C GLY A 72 -6.92 3.72 11.78
N GLN A 73 -7.72 4.13 12.77
CA GLN A 73 -7.25 4.60 14.08
C GLN A 73 -6.34 3.60 14.82
N GLN A 74 -6.42 2.30 14.48
CA GLN A 74 -5.60 1.24 15.08
C GLN A 74 -4.11 1.27 14.70
N ILE A 75 -3.72 2.08 13.71
CA ILE A 75 -2.34 2.09 13.14
C ILE A 75 -1.64 3.43 13.38
N ARG A 76 -2.32 4.42 13.96
CA ARG A 76 -1.66 5.65 14.37
C ARG A 76 -0.96 5.41 15.71
N PRO A 77 0.31 5.84 15.89
CA PRO A 77 0.97 5.83 17.19
C PRO A 77 0.22 6.70 18.20
#